data_AF-A0A7S1C815-F1
#
_entry.id   AF-A0A7S1C815-F1
#
_cell.length_a   1.000
_cell.length_b   1.000
_cell.length_c   1.000
_cell.angle_alpha   90.00
_cell.angle_beta   90.00
_cell.angle_gamma   90.00
#
_symmetry.space_group_name_H-M   'P 1'
#
loop_
_entity.id
_entity.type
_entity.pdbx_description
1 polymer ?
#
loop_
_entity_poly.entity_id
_entity_poly.type
_entity_poly.pdbx_seq_one_letter_code
_entity_poly.pdbx_strand_id
1 'polypeptide(L)'
;DVQVLSGDDVNVDELSYELAAVVTIAGLSDATHAVEVWMVDAAGNEGARAKHVWTVMNQQPQVVLFAMPAKRSGLSTATFQFSARDPSTGGPLANATYWVRRDEGEWKRACEPGADG
;
A
#
# COMPACT_ATOMS: atom_id res chain seq x y z
N ASP A 1 44.32 45.99 1.47
CA ASP A 1 43.12 45.92 2.31
C ASP A 1 42.79 44.48 2.59
N VAL A 2 42.93 44.07 3.85
CA VAL A 2 42.47 42.80 4.37
C VAL A 2 41.19 43.11 5.14
N GLN A 3 40.08 42.54 4.73
CA GLN A 3 38.85 42.53 5.54
C GLN A 3 38.73 41.14 6.15
N VAL A 4 39.01 41.05 7.45
CA VAL A 4 38.69 39.90 8.29
C VAL A 4 37.22 40.02 8.65
N LEU A 5 36.38 39.13 8.15
CA LEU A 5 35.03 38.94 8.68
C LEU A 5 35.13 37.96 9.84
N SER A 6 35.18 38.50 11.06
CA SER A 6 34.99 37.75 12.30
C SER A 6 33.52 37.76 12.68
N GLY A 7 32.96 36.58 13.00
CA GLY A 7 31.68 36.46 13.69
C GLY A 7 30.58 35.78 12.86
N ASP A 8 30.53 34.46 12.98
CA ASP A 8 29.34 33.65 13.29
C ASP A 8 27.95 34.31 13.16
N ASP A 9 27.42 34.35 11.94
CA ASP A 9 25.97 34.33 11.71
C ASP A 9 25.67 33.55 10.41
N VAL A 10 26.11 32.28 10.36
CA VAL A 10 25.34 31.32 9.56
C VAL A 10 24.07 31.11 10.37
N ASN A 11 22.94 31.64 9.88
CA ASN A 11 21.64 31.36 10.46
C ASN A 11 21.39 29.85 10.41
N VAL A 12 21.64 29.16 11.53
CA VAL A 12 21.49 27.70 11.66
C VAL A 12 20.01 27.29 11.59
N ASP A 13 19.07 28.23 11.74
CA ASP A 13 17.62 27.99 11.73
C ASP A 13 17.01 27.78 10.33
N GLU A 14 17.77 27.99 9.25
CA GLU A 14 17.33 27.71 7.87
C GLU A 14 18.20 26.67 7.16
N LEU A 15 18.77 25.71 7.90
CA LEU A 15 19.33 24.51 7.27
C LEU A 15 18.20 23.72 6.60
N SER A 16 17.96 24.01 5.33
CA SER A 16 17.18 23.15 4.47
C SER A 16 17.81 21.76 4.49
N TYR A 17 17.01 20.75 4.78
CA TYR A 17 17.37 19.36 4.49
C TYR A 17 17.38 19.19 2.96
N GLU A 18 18.41 19.71 2.31
CA GLU A 18 18.62 19.56 0.88
C GLU A 18 18.76 18.07 0.56
N LEU A 19 18.25 17.67 -0.60
CA LEU A 19 18.31 16.29 -1.06
C LEU A 19 19.76 15.88 -1.31
N ALA A 20 20.36 15.13 -0.38
CA ALA A 20 21.76 14.70 -0.49
C ALA A 20 21.96 13.50 -1.44
N ALA A 21 21.04 12.53 -1.44
CA ALA A 21 21.11 11.34 -2.30
C ALA A 21 19.74 10.67 -2.45
N VAL A 22 19.53 9.99 -3.58
CA VAL A 22 18.36 9.14 -3.85
C VAL A 22 18.83 7.72 -4.16
N VAL A 23 18.22 6.74 -3.52
CA VAL A 23 18.41 5.31 -3.83
C VAL A 23 17.10 4.72 -4.32
N THR A 24 17.16 3.95 -5.41
CA THR A 24 16.04 3.16 -5.91
C THR A 24 16.35 1.69 -5.72
N ILE A 25 15.51 0.98 -4.96
CA ILE A 25 15.64 -0.45 -4.72
C ILE A 25 14.62 -1.17 -5.60
N ALA A 26 15.09 -1.90 -6.61
CA ALA A 26 14.26 -2.66 -7.54
C ALA A 26 14.27 -4.16 -7.20
N GLY A 27 13.31 -4.91 -7.76
CA GLY A 27 13.27 -6.37 -7.63
C GLY A 27 12.87 -6.90 -6.25
N LEU A 28 12.15 -6.12 -5.46
CA LEU A 28 11.65 -6.55 -4.15
C LEU A 28 10.56 -7.60 -4.30
N SER A 29 10.66 -8.70 -3.56
CA SER A 29 9.62 -9.70 -3.41
C SER A 29 8.68 -9.37 -2.25
N ASP A 30 7.51 -10.00 -2.22
CA ASP A 30 6.58 -9.94 -1.08
C ASP A 30 7.28 -10.45 0.19
N ALA A 31 7.64 -9.53 1.07
CA ALA A 31 8.34 -9.77 2.34
C ALA A 31 8.46 -8.46 3.14
N THR A 32 8.85 -8.58 4.40
CA THR A 32 9.36 -7.45 5.18
C THR A 32 10.79 -7.13 4.78
N HIS A 33 11.07 -5.87 4.50
CA HIS A 33 12.36 -5.32 4.10
C HIS A 33 12.79 -4.21 5.07
N ALA A 34 14.07 -3.91 5.08
CA ALA A 34 14.63 -2.81 5.85
C ALA A 34 15.73 -2.09 5.08
N VAL A 35 15.83 -0.78 5.27
CA VAL A 35 16.94 0.06 4.81
C VAL A 35 17.52 0.77 6.02
N GLU A 36 18.84 0.85 6.04
CA GLU A 36 19.59 1.58 7.06
C GLU A 36 20.51 2.57 6.35
N VAL A 37 20.45 3.82 6.76
CA VAL A 37 21.20 4.94 6.19
C VAL A 37 22.06 5.56 7.28
N TRP A 38 23.29 5.89 6.94
CA TRP A 38 24.25 6.53 7.83
C TRP A 38 25.19 7.41 6.98
N MET A 39 26.03 8.18 7.64
CA MET A 39 26.94 9.14 7.00
C MET A 39 28.32 9.12 7.67
N VAL A 40 29.33 9.58 6.93
CA VAL A 40 30.66 9.90 7.45
C VAL A 40 30.98 11.32 7.00
N ASP A 41 31.44 12.18 7.91
CA ASP A 41 31.83 13.54 7.57
C ASP A 41 33.23 13.60 6.92
N ALA A 42 33.65 14.80 6.48
CA ALA A 42 34.95 14.97 5.83
C ALA A 42 36.16 14.74 6.75
N ALA A 43 35.97 14.81 8.07
CA ALA A 43 36.99 14.50 9.07
C ALA A 43 37.05 13.00 9.41
N GLY A 44 36.14 12.20 8.86
CA GLY A 44 36.05 10.76 9.09
C GLY A 44 35.19 10.37 10.28
N ASN A 45 34.39 11.28 10.85
CA ASN A 45 33.48 10.95 11.94
C ASN A 45 32.22 10.26 11.39
N GLU A 46 31.86 9.11 11.97
CA GLU A 46 30.63 8.40 11.64
C GLU A 46 29.42 9.06 12.34
N GLY A 47 28.33 9.25 11.59
CA GLY A 47 27.07 9.78 12.12
C GLY A 47 26.07 8.69 12.52
N ALA A 48 24.95 9.11 13.09
CA ALA A 48 23.90 8.22 13.56
C ALA A 48 23.22 7.46 12.41
N ARG A 49 22.76 6.23 12.71
CA ARG A 49 22.04 5.40 11.73
C ARG A 49 20.53 5.64 11.81
N ALA A 50 19.91 5.82 10.65
CA ALA A 50 18.47 5.88 10.48
C ALA A 50 17.98 4.58 9.82
N LYS A 51 17.04 3.88 10.44
CA LYS A 51 16.47 2.63 9.92
C LYS A 51 15.00 2.80 9.59
N HIS A 52 14.60 2.30 8.43
CA HIS A 52 13.19 2.18 8.05
C HIS A 52 12.87 0.73 7.68
N VAL A 53 11.76 0.22 8.19
CA VAL A 53 11.25 -1.12 7.92
C VAL A 53 9.90 -0.98 7.22
N TRP A 54 9.71 -1.69 6.13
CA TRP A 54 8.46 -1.73 5.40
C TRP A 54 8.15 -3.15 4.93
N THR A 55 6.91 -3.39 4.51
CA THR A 55 6.52 -4.66 3.90
C THR A 55 6.11 -4.40 2.47
N VAL A 56 6.64 -5.20 1.55
CA VAL A 56 6.14 -5.30 0.18
C VAL A 56 5.09 -6.40 0.16
N MET A 57 3.94 -6.09 -0.42
CA MET A 57 2.85 -7.04 -0.58
C MET A 57 2.09 -6.77 -1.88
N ASN A 58 2.11 -7.73 -2.81
CA ASN A 58 1.51 -7.61 -4.14
C ASN A 58 0.37 -8.64 -4.35
N GLN A 59 -0.18 -9.19 -3.28
CA GLN A 59 -1.33 -10.09 -3.40
C GLN A 59 -2.63 -9.31 -3.53
N GLN A 60 -3.40 -9.60 -4.58
CA GLN A 60 -4.70 -8.97 -4.82
C GLN A 60 -5.80 -9.64 -3.97
N PRO A 61 -6.82 -8.88 -3.54
CA PRO A 61 -8.01 -9.46 -2.93
C PRO A 61 -8.67 -10.51 -3.84
N GLN A 62 -9.19 -11.57 -3.23
CA GLN A 62 -9.90 -12.64 -3.96
C GLN A 62 -11.39 -12.60 -3.65
N VAL A 63 -12.25 -12.80 -4.65
CA VAL A 63 -13.69 -13.00 -4.43
C VAL A 63 -13.94 -14.48 -4.13
N VAL A 64 -14.65 -14.74 -3.03
CA VAL A 64 -15.05 -16.08 -2.59
C VAL A 64 -16.56 -16.19 -2.66
N LEU A 65 -17.07 -17.25 -3.31
CA LEU A 65 -18.50 -17.59 -3.35
C LEU A 65 -18.82 -18.65 -2.28
N PHE A 66 -19.72 -18.33 -1.37
CA PHE A 66 -20.16 -19.24 -0.28
C PHE A 66 -21.44 -19.97 -0.61
N ALA A 67 -22.35 -19.34 -1.36
CA ALA A 67 -23.61 -19.93 -1.77
C ALA A 67 -23.89 -19.62 -3.24
N MET A 68 -24.36 -20.63 -3.96
CA MET A 68 -24.67 -20.56 -5.38
C MET A 68 -25.95 -21.38 -5.64
N PRO A 69 -26.78 -21.01 -6.63
CA PRO A 69 -27.91 -21.82 -7.06
C PRO A 69 -27.48 -23.21 -7.55
N ALA A 70 -28.39 -24.18 -7.47
CA ALA A 70 -28.16 -25.49 -8.07
C ALA A 70 -27.96 -25.37 -9.60
N LYS A 71 -27.06 -26.19 -10.16
CA LYS A 71 -26.74 -26.21 -11.60
C LYS A 71 -27.98 -26.41 -12.50
N ARG A 72 -28.98 -27.13 -12.00
CA ARG A 72 -30.31 -27.21 -12.61
C ARG A 72 -31.33 -26.85 -11.54
N SER A 73 -32.17 -25.89 -11.87
CA SER A 73 -33.23 -25.40 -11.00
C SER A 73 -34.45 -25.06 -11.85
N GLY A 74 -35.64 -25.34 -11.33
CA GLY A 74 -36.91 -24.85 -11.91
C GLY A 74 -37.32 -23.47 -11.38
N LEU A 75 -36.49 -22.85 -10.53
CA LEU A 75 -36.77 -21.54 -9.94
C LEU A 75 -36.44 -20.42 -10.93
N SER A 76 -37.26 -19.36 -10.92
CA SER A 76 -37.03 -18.14 -11.71
C SER A 76 -36.12 -17.13 -11.02
N THR A 77 -35.62 -17.44 -9.81
CA THR A 77 -34.73 -16.60 -9.01
C THR A 77 -33.47 -17.36 -8.64
N ALA A 78 -32.37 -16.61 -8.50
CA ALA A 78 -31.05 -17.13 -8.20
C ALA A 78 -30.36 -16.18 -7.21
N THR A 79 -29.93 -16.73 -6.07
CA THR A 79 -29.22 -15.97 -5.03
C THR A 79 -27.79 -16.46 -4.92
N PHE A 80 -26.87 -15.52 -4.82
CA PHE A 80 -25.44 -15.76 -4.61
C PHE A 80 -25.01 -15.07 -3.32
N GLN A 81 -24.16 -15.73 -2.54
CA GLN A 81 -23.49 -15.11 -1.40
C GLN A 81 -22.00 -15.15 -1.64
N PHE A 82 -21.35 -13.99 -1.52
CA PHE A 82 -19.92 -13.84 -1.77
C PHE A 82 -19.31 -12.78 -0.84
N SER A 83 -17.99 -12.82 -0.68
CA SER A 83 -17.22 -11.75 -0.07
C SER A 83 -15.83 -11.65 -0.70
N ALA A 84 -15.12 -10.56 -0.42
CA ALA A 84 -13.71 -10.42 -0.71
C ALA A 84 -12.90 -10.94 0.48
N ARG A 85 -11.84 -11.68 0.17
CA ARG A 85 -10.83 -12.15 1.12
C ARG A 85 -9.58 -11.29 1.01
N ASP A 86 -9.15 -10.78 2.15
CA ASP A 86 -7.89 -10.09 2.31
C ASP A 86 -6.74 -11.12 2.36
N PRO A 87 -5.79 -11.07 1.42
CA PRO A 87 -4.66 -12.00 1.41
C PRO A 87 -3.69 -11.79 2.57
N SER A 88 -3.64 -10.58 3.16
CA SER A 88 -2.70 -10.22 4.23
C SER A 88 -3.12 -10.80 5.58
N THR A 89 -4.41 -10.72 5.88
CA THR A 89 -5.00 -11.19 7.14
C THR A 89 -5.64 -12.57 6.98
N GLY A 90 -5.95 -12.98 5.75
CA GLY A 90 -6.75 -14.16 5.45
C GLY A 90 -8.24 -14.02 5.79
N GLY A 91 -8.67 -12.85 6.26
CA GLY A 91 -10.04 -12.55 6.69
C GLY A 91 -10.89 -11.88 5.61
N PRO A 92 -12.14 -11.50 5.93
CA PRO A 92 -13.00 -10.74 5.02
C PRO A 92 -12.50 -9.29 4.86
N LEU A 93 -12.60 -8.75 3.65
CA LEU A 93 -12.28 -7.36 3.34
C LEU A 93 -13.55 -6.49 3.49
N ALA A 94 -13.64 -5.73 4.59
CA ALA A 94 -14.86 -5.06 5.04
C ALA A 94 -15.38 -3.92 4.13
N ASN A 95 -14.55 -3.37 3.23
CA ASN A 95 -14.91 -2.23 2.38
C ASN A 95 -14.71 -2.52 0.88
N ALA A 96 -14.86 -3.78 0.48
CA ALA A 96 -14.76 -4.15 -0.92
C ALA A 96 -15.98 -3.63 -1.70
N THR A 97 -15.74 -3.02 -2.86
CA THR A 97 -16.78 -2.75 -3.85
C THR A 97 -16.90 -3.94 -4.78
N TYR A 98 -18.11 -4.45 -4.97
CA TYR A 98 -18.36 -5.59 -5.84
C TYR A 98 -19.07 -5.14 -7.11
N TRP A 99 -18.74 -5.79 -8.21
CA TRP A 99 -19.47 -5.67 -9.47
C TRP A 99 -19.96 -7.05 -9.88
N VAL A 100 -21.20 -7.11 -10.34
CA VAL A 100 -21.84 -8.32 -10.87
C VAL A 100 -22.30 -8.06 -12.28
N ARG A 101 -22.20 -9.08 -13.12
CA ARG A 101 -22.75 -9.09 -14.47
C ARG A 101 -23.50 -10.40 -14.66
N ARG A 102 -24.71 -10.32 -15.20
CA ARG A 102 -25.43 -11.49 -15.69
C ARG A 102 -25.02 -11.73 -17.14
N ASP A 103 -24.60 -12.96 -17.43
CA ASP A 103 -24.18 -13.37 -18.77
C ASP A 103 -23.10 -12.41 -19.33
N GLU A 104 -23.20 -12.05 -20.61
CA GLU A 104 -22.32 -11.07 -21.26
C GLU A 104 -22.85 -9.63 -21.20
N GLY A 105 -23.76 -9.33 -20.26
CA GLY A 105 -24.37 -8.00 -20.11
C GLY A 105 -23.43 -6.89 -19.61
N GLU A 106 -24.00 -5.86 -19.01
CA GLU A 106 -23.21 -4.78 -18.39
C GLU A 106 -22.81 -5.12 -16.96
N TRP A 107 -21.64 -4.64 -16.54
CA TRP A 107 -21.23 -4.67 -15.15
C TRP A 107 -22.05 -3.66 -14.35
N LYS A 108 -22.67 -4.14 -13.28
CA LYS A 108 -23.40 -3.32 -12.32
C LYS A 108 -22.75 -3.43 -10.97
N ARG A 109 -22.66 -2.33 -10.23
CA ARG A 109 -22.26 -2.40 -8.82
C ARG A 109 -23.26 -3.28 -8.09
N ALA A 110 -22.79 -4.24 -7.31
CA ALA A 110 -23.64 -4.88 -6.34
C ALA A 110 -23.86 -3.89 -5.20
N CYS A 111 -25.09 -3.37 -5.08
CA CYS A 111 -25.61 -2.92 -3.79
C CYS A 111 -25.51 -4.09 -2.81
N GLU A 112 -25.20 -3.81 -1.54
CA GLU A 112 -25.11 -4.86 -0.52
C GLU A 112 -26.31 -5.81 -0.62
N PRO A 113 -26.11 -7.14 -0.47
CA PRO A 113 -27.22 -8.08 -0.43
C PRO A 113 -28.06 -7.77 0.82
N GLY A 114 -29.09 -6.93 0.64
CA GLY A 114 -29.91 -6.38 1.73
C GLY A 114 -30.60 -5.07 1.40
N ALA A 115 -30.16 -4.33 0.37
CA ALA A 115 -30.82 -3.11 -0.08
C ALA A 115 -31.22 -3.24 -1.55
N ASP A 116 -32.31 -3.96 -1.82
CA ASP A 116 -33.17 -3.80 -3.00
C ASP A 116 -34.45 -4.63 -2.78
N GLY A 117 -35.54 -3.96 -2.38
CA GLY A 117 -36.90 -4.52 -2.28
C GLY A 117 -37.62 -4.23 -0.99
#